data_AF-A0A645F1Q6-F1
#
_entry.id   AF-A0A645F1Q6-F1
#
_cell.length_a   1.000
_cell.length_b   1.000
_cell.length_c   1.000
_cell.angle_alpha   90.00
_cell.angle_beta   90.00
_cell.angle_gamma   90.00
#
_symmetry.space_group_name_H-M   'P 1'
#
loop_
_entity.id
_entity.type
_entity.pdbx_description
1 polymer ?
#
loop_
_entity_poly.entity_id
_entity_poly.type
_entity_poly.pdbx_seq_one_letter_code
_entity_poly.pdbx_strand_id
1 'polypeptide(L)' 'MTNKQLSLFEIDDEQLIFSLLNDEFLPNEYFEIEYKSGKDGFPKELWKSYSAFANTNTGIIVIGVQEKREF' A
#
# COMPACT_ATOMS: atom_id res chain seq x y z
N MET A 1 0.48 13.92 -9.89
CA MET A 1 0.79 12.57 -9.39
C MET A 1 2.06 12.12 -10.08
N THR A 2 3.13 11.95 -9.31
CA THR A 2 4.43 11.48 -9.80
C THR A 2 4.28 9.98 -10.11
N ASN A 3 4.45 9.59 -11.38
CA ASN A 3 4.46 8.18 -11.79
C ASN A 3 5.80 7.56 -11.35
N LYS A 4 5.89 7.16 -10.08
CA LYS A 4 7.01 6.39 -9.55
C LYS A 4 6.52 4.95 -9.37
N GLN A 5 6.99 4.06 -10.24
CA GLN A 5 6.84 2.62 -10.10
C GLN A 5 7.96 2.11 -9.19
N LEU A 6 7.63 1.30 -8.19
CA LEU A 6 8.60 0.86 -7.18
C LEU A 6 8.93 -0.62 -7.42
N SER A 7 10.21 -1.00 -7.36
CA SER A 7 10.64 -2.40 -7.52
C SER A 7 10.42 -3.21 -6.24
N LEU A 8 9.16 -3.28 -5.80
CA LEU A 8 8.73 -3.89 -4.54
C LEU A 8 9.02 -5.40 -4.44
N PHE A 9 9.30 -6.07 -5.54
CA PHE A 9 9.45 -7.53 -5.61
C PHE A 9 10.90 -7.99 -5.88
N GLU A 10 11.85 -7.07 -6.00
CA GLU A 10 13.30 -7.38 -6.03
C GLU A 10 13.91 -7.41 -4.62
N ILE A 11 13.05 -7.43 -3.60
CA ILE A 11 13.41 -7.25 -2.20
C ILE A 11 13.60 -8.63 -1.55
N ASP A 12 14.86 -9.05 -1.43
CA ASP A 12 15.25 -10.31 -0.78
C ASP A 12 15.29 -10.22 0.75
N ASP A 13 15.00 -9.06 1.34
CA ASP A 13 15.14 -8.80 2.78
C ASP A 13 13.88 -8.15 3.39
N GLU A 14 13.27 -8.84 4.36
CA GLU A 14 12.10 -8.39 5.11
C GLU A 14 12.32 -7.03 5.80
N GLN A 15 13.56 -6.68 6.15
CA GLN A 15 13.87 -5.39 6.76
C GLN A 15 13.72 -4.21 5.79
N LEU A 16 13.91 -4.46 4.49
CA LEU A 16 13.83 -3.43 3.46
C LEU A 16 12.36 -3.02 3.21
N ILE A 17 11.42 -3.95 3.31
CA ILE A 17 9.97 -3.67 3.22
C ILE A 17 9.55 -2.71 4.34
N PHE A 18 9.99 -2.96 5.57
CA PHE A 18 9.69 -2.08 6.71
C PHE A 18 10.33 -0.69 6.58
N SER A 19 11.57 -0.61 6.08
CA SER A 19 12.23 0.69 5.83
C SER A 19 11.52 1.46 4.73
N LEU A 20 11.16 0.81 3.62
CA LEU A 20 10.39 1.44 2.53
C LEU A 20 9.03 1.96 3.03
N LEU A 21 8.32 1.17 3.83
CA LEU A 21 7.02 1.55 4.40
C LEU A 21 7.11 2.81 5.28
N ASN A 22 8.22 2.97 6.02
CA ASN A 22 8.43 4.12 6.90
C ASN A 22 9.01 5.34 6.19
N ASP A 23 9.95 5.16 5.25
CA ASP A 23 10.73 6.25 4.67
C ASP A 23 10.11 6.82 3.38
N GLU A 24 9.45 6.00 2.56
CA GLU A 24 8.85 6.46 1.29
C GLU A 24 7.32 6.43 1.26
N PHE A 25 6.68 5.54 2.02
CA PHE A 25 5.26 5.25 1.83
C PHE A 25 4.29 5.96 2.78
N LEU A 26 4.76 6.57 3.87
CA LEU A 26 3.90 7.38 4.73
C LEU A 26 4.06 8.89 4.43
N PRO A 27 2.96 9.64 4.19
CA PRO A 27 1.54 9.28 4.25
C PRO A 27 0.86 9.19 2.87
N ASN A 28 1.60 9.18 1.77
CA ASN A 28 1.03 9.32 0.43
C ASN A 28 0.70 7.96 -0.19
N GLU A 29 -0.50 7.85 -0.77
CA GLU A 29 -0.86 6.71 -1.61
C GLU A 29 -0.12 6.76 -2.95
N TYR A 30 0.29 5.59 -3.43
CA TYR A 30 0.89 5.40 -4.75
C TYR A 30 0.07 4.36 -5.51
N PHE A 31 0.24 4.30 -6.83
CA PHE A 31 -0.54 3.39 -7.69
C PHE A 31 -0.47 1.91 -7.27
N GLU A 32 0.60 1.53 -6.57
CA GLU A 32 0.91 0.17 -6.14
C GLU A 32 0.72 -0.03 -4.64
N ILE A 33 0.30 1.00 -3.85
CA ILE A 33 0.09 0.90 -2.40
C ILE A 33 -1.27 1.48 -1.98
N GLU A 34 -2.02 0.68 -1.25
CA GLU A 34 -3.31 1.06 -0.65
C GLU A 34 -3.28 0.87 0.87
N TYR A 35 -3.77 1.86 1.61
CA TYR A 35 -3.96 1.79 3.07
C TYR A 35 -5.41 1.51 3.46
N LYS A 36 -5.63 0.56 4.37
CA LYS A 36 -6.94 0.30 4.97
C LYS A 36 -6.84 0.34 6.49
N SER A 37 -7.74 1.07 7.15
CA SER A 37 -7.69 1.26 8.61
C SER A 37 -7.86 -0.04 9.41
N GLY A 38 -8.70 -0.98 8.98
CA GLY A 38 -9.03 -2.17 9.79
C GLY A 38 -9.77 -1.88 11.10
N LYS A 39 -10.11 -0.60 11.36
CA LYS A 39 -11.03 -0.22 12.43
C LYS A 39 -12.38 -0.88 12.15
N ASP A 40 -12.91 -1.57 13.15
CA ASP A 40 -14.13 -2.38 13.09
C ASP A 40 -13.98 -3.78 12.44
N GLY A 41 -12.75 -4.26 12.26
CA GLY A 41 -12.44 -5.62 11.81
C GLY A 41 -11.87 -5.66 10.39
N PHE A 42 -11.94 -6.82 9.74
CA PHE A 42 -11.35 -6.98 8.41
C PHE A 42 -12.03 -6.04 7.38
N PRO A 43 -11.27 -5.19 6.66
CA PRO A 43 -11.87 -4.20 5.77
C PRO A 43 -12.66 -4.85 4.63
N LYS A 44 -13.98 -4.61 4.57
CA LYS A 44 -14.83 -5.14 3.48
C LYS A 44 -14.41 -4.63 2.10
N GLU A 45 -13.89 -3.41 2.06
CA GLU A 45 -13.41 -2.75 0.84
C GLU A 45 -12.08 -3.31 0.32
N LEU A 46 -11.42 -4.21 1.07
CA LEU A 46 -10.15 -4.81 0.66
C LEU A 46 -10.28 -5.55 -0.67
N TRP A 47 -11.39 -6.28 -0.88
CA TRP A 47 -11.59 -7.07 -2.09
C TRP A 47 -11.62 -6.22 -3.37
N LYS A 48 -12.02 -4.95 -3.27
CA LYS A 48 -11.99 -4.02 -4.39
C LYS A 48 -10.56 -3.66 -4.76
N SER A 49 -9.73 -3.31 -3.78
CA SER A 49 -8.30 -3.03 -3.98
C SER A 49 -7.54 -4.28 -4.46
N TYR A 50 -7.85 -5.44 -3.89
CA TYR A 50 -7.30 -6.73 -4.36
C TYR A 50 -7.63 -6.98 -5.83
N SER A 51 -8.90 -6.83 -6.22
CA SER A 51 -9.32 -7.00 -7.62
C SER A 51 -8.65 -5.99 -8.56
N ALA A 52 -8.53 -4.72 -8.12
CA ALA A 52 -7.85 -3.70 -8.90
C ALA A 52 -6.38 -4.03 -9.14
N PHE A 53 -5.64 -4.41 -8.10
CA PHE A 53 -4.23 -4.79 -8.22
C PHE A 53 -4.02 -6.07 -9.04
N ALA A 54 -4.88 -7.08 -8.85
CA ALA A 54 -4.80 -8.33 -9.61
C ALA A 54 -5.00 -8.13 -11.13
N ASN A 55 -5.76 -7.11 -11.53
CA ASN A 55 -6.03 -6.81 -12.93
C ASN A 55 -5.11 -5.73 -13.53
N THR A 56 -4.18 -5.16 -12.75
CA THR A 56 -3.32 -4.05 -13.19
C THR A 56 -1.84 -4.36 -12.91
N ASN A 57 -1.12 -3.48 -12.21
CA ASN A 57 0.32 -3.51 -12.03
C ASN A 57 0.74 -4.19 -10.72
N THR A 58 -0.09 -5.08 -10.16
CA THR A 58 0.06 -5.64 -8.80
C THR A 58 0.18 -4.53 -7.74
N GLY A 59 0.37 -4.89 -6.47
CA GLY A 59 0.49 -3.92 -5.40
C GLY A 59 0.47 -4.51 -4.00
N ILE A 60 0.64 -3.64 -3.01
CA ILE A 60 0.66 -3.96 -1.58
C ILE A 60 -0.56 -3.31 -0.92
N ILE A 61 -1.30 -4.10 -0.14
CA ILE A 61 -2.39 -3.62 0.72
C ILE A 61 -1.92 -3.69 2.16
N VAL A 62 -1.87 -2.55 2.85
CA VAL A 62 -1.50 -2.48 4.27
C VAL A 62 -2.75 -2.28 5.12
N ILE A 63 -3.00 -3.21 6.04
CA ILE A 63 -4.16 -3.18 6.94
C ILE A 63 -3.71 -2.69 8.32
N GLY A 64 -4.53 -1.84 8.96
CA GLY A 64 -4.25 -1.29 10.29
C GLY A 64 -3.78 0.16 10.28
N VAL A 65 -3.68 0.79 9.10
CA VAL A 65 -3.20 2.16 8.94
C VAL A 65 -4.35 3.04 8.45
N GLN A 66 -4.63 4.12 9.18
CA GLN A 66 -5.58 5.14 8.73
C GLN A 66 -4.84 6.13 7.83
N GLU A 67 -5.27 6.20 6.57
CA GLU A 67 -4.80 7.18 5.58
C GLU A 67 -4.83 8.60 6.19
N LYS A 68 -3.70 9.30 6.18
CA LYS A 68 -3.65 10.72 6.50
C LYS A 68 -3.77 11.50 5.20
N ARG A 69 -5.00 11.90 4.85
CA ARG A 69 -5.19 12.94 3.84
C ARG A 69 -4.81 14.28 4.46
N GLU A 70 -3.64 14.79 4.11
CA GLU A 70 -3.39 16.21 4.30
C GLU A 70 -4.22 16.97 3.25
N PHE A 71 -5.06 17.89 3.72
CA PHE A 71 -5.92 18.74 2.90
C PHE A 71 -5.17 19.96 2.38
#